data_AF-A0A6M0K2M2-F1
#
_entry.id   AF-A0A6M0K2M2-F1
#
_cell.length_a   1.000
_cell.length_b   1.000
_cell.length_c   1.000
_cell.angle_alpha   90.00
_cell.angle_beta   90.00
_cell.angle_gamma   90.00
#
_symmetry.space_group_name_H-M   'P 1'
#
loop_
_entity.id
_entity.type
_entity.pdbx_description
1 polymer ?
#
loop_
_entity_poly.entity_id
_entity_poly.type
_entity_poly.pdbx_seq_one_letter_code
_entity_poly.pdbx_strand_id
1 'polypeptide(L)'
;MDLLSGELRPRRCPRTLHHPGPNPRVGAVADGDTAAAQQQRLAYARITSPMTESEQDYRAAARRCHKDGTLLLEQGRLANASHLFGLGAECALKVLLEGHQGADVKLSHLPELRDHALKCLRRRRDGAVQQLLNSDTYMLGWRIDNRYWPDAAFSEERCKLHQSHCLRTLGAASLGN
;
A
#
# COMPACT_ATOMS: atom_id res chain seq x y z
N MET A 1 48.36 0.05 17.18
CA MET A 1 49.21 0.74 16.19
C MET A 1 48.86 0.13 14.86
N ASP A 2 48.23 0.79 13.88
CA ASP A 2 48.05 2.21 13.62
C ASP A 2 46.68 2.47 12.99
N LEU A 3 46.04 3.56 13.44
CA LEU A 3 44.85 4.16 12.84
C LEU A 3 45.35 5.20 11.83
N LEU A 4 45.17 4.96 10.53
CA LEU A 4 45.41 5.96 9.50
C LEU A 4 44.11 6.71 9.20
N SER A 5 44.00 7.87 9.85
CA SER A 5 43.03 8.93 9.58
C SER A 5 43.24 9.52 8.18
N GLY A 6 42.23 9.40 7.32
CA GLY A 6 42.16 10.12 6.04
C GLY A 6 41.53 11.48 6.21
N GLU A 7 42.33 12.55 6.21
CA GLU A 7 41.87 13.93 6.27
C GLU A 7 41.25 14.41 4.94
N LEU A 8 40.01 14.88 5.01
CA LEU A 8 39.31 15.60 3.95
C LEU A 8 39.81 17.05 3.89
N ARG A 9 40.53 17.41 2.82
CA ARG A 9 40.91 18.81 2.53
C ARG A 9 39.78 19.56 1.80
N PRO A 10 39.40 20.77 2.23
CA PRO A 10 38.41 21.58 1.52
C PRO A 10 39.02 22.28 0.29
N ARG A 11 38.34 22.18 -0.86
CA ARG A 11 38.69 22.92 -2.08
C ARG A 11 38.23 24.37 -1.95
N ARG A 12 39.17 25.31 -2.06
CA ARG A 12 38.92 26.75 -2.18
C ARG A 12 38.49 27.08 -3.61
N CYS A 13 37.34 27.73 -3.78
CA CYS A 13 37.00 28.43 -5.03
C CYS A 13 37.57 29.86 -5.01
N PRO A 14 38.21 30.33 -6.09
CA PRO A 14 38.70 31.71 -6.16
C PRO A 14 37.56 32.70 -6.43
N ARG A 15 37.73 33.90 -5.87
CA ARG A 15 36.82 35.05 -5.90
C ARG A 15 37.34 36.07 -6.93
N THR A 16 36.48 37.03 -7.28
CA THR A 16 36.63 38.25 -8.14
C THR A 16 36.17 38.03 -9.60
N LEU A 17 35.39 38.91 -10.24
CA LEU A 17 35.39 40.40 -10.24
C LEU A 17 33.99 41.03 -10.39
N HIS A 18 33.95 42.35 -10.15
CA HIS A 18 32.80 43.24 -10.02
C HIS A 18 32.54 44.04 -11.33
N HIS A 19 31.26 44.11 -11.75
CA HIS A 19 30.52 45.19 -12.49
C HIS A 19 31.00 45.73 -13.87
N PRO A 20 30.10 46.24 -14.76
CA PRO A 20 28.91 47.08 -14.48
C PRO A 20 27.61 46.77 -15.27
N GLY A 21 26.47 47.36 -14.87
CA GLY A 21 25.31 47.57 -15.76
C GLY A 21 25.59 48.69 -16.79
N PRO A 22 24.74 48.99 -17.81
CA PRO A 22 23.28 49.19 -17.63
C PRO A 22 22.34 48.80 -18.82
N ASN A 23 21.10 48.44 -18.45
CA ASN A 23 19.80 48.87 -19.03
C ASN A 23 19.37 48.44 -20.47
N PRO A 24 18.12 48.71 -20.91
CA PRO A 24 17.14 47.68 -21.26
C PRO A 24 16.70 47.77 -22.73
N ARG A 25 16.59 46.64 -23.42
CA ARG A 25 15.75 46.60 -24.63
C ARG A 25 14.89 45.36 -24.59
N VAL A 26 13.63 45.62 -24.26
CA VAL A 26 12.46 44.79 -24.52
C VAL A 26 12.51 44.36 -25.99
N GLY A 27 12.91 43.11 -26.21
CA GLY A 27 12.54 42.36 -27.40
C GLY A 27 11.52 41.34 -26.94
N ALA A 28 10.24 41.61 -27.21
CA ALA A 28 9.17 40.66 -27.00
C ALA A 28 9.45 39.41 -27.84
N VAL A 29 9.91 38.34 -27.19
CA VAL A 29 9.91 37.01 -27.79
C VAL A 29 8.48 36.53 -27.65
N ALA A 30 7.78 36.43 -28.78
CA ALA A 30 6.45 35.86 -28.82
C ALA A 30 6.52 34.44 -28.22
N ASP A 31 5.83 34.24 -27.11
CA ASP A 31 5.60 32.95 -26.47
C ASP A 31 4.77 32.08 -27.42
N GLY A 32 5.46 31.48 -28.39
CA GLY A 32 4.96 30.37 -29.18
C GLY A 32 5.01 29.14 -28.31
N ASP A 33 3.99 28.97 -27.48
CA ASP A 33 3.79 27.77 -26.69
C ASP A 33 3.68 26.57 -27.65
N THR A 34 4.78 25.86 -27.86
CA THR A 34 4.83 24.80 -28.87
C THR A 34 3.80 23.72 -28.53
N ALA A 35 3.16 23.15 -29.54
CA ALA A 35 2.20 22.07 -29.36
C ALA A 35 2.77 20.91 -28.50
N ALA A 36 4.08 20.67 -28.58
CA ALA A 36 4.78 19.71 -27.73
C ALA A 36 4.82 20.12 -26.25
N ALA A 37 5.12 21.40 -25.93
CA ALA A 37 5.10 21.91 -24.56
C ALA A 37 3.67 21.92 -23.99
N GLN A 38 2.67 22.23 -24.81
CA GLN A 38 1.27 22.18 -24.42
C GLN A 38 0.79 20.74 -24.22
N GLN A 39 1.19 19.80 -25.07
CA GLN A 39 0.85 18.39 -24.95
C GLN A 39 1.55 17.73 -23.75
N GLN A 40 2.79 18.12 -23.45
CA GLN A 40 3.50 17.71 -22.24
C GLN A 40 2.84 18.28 -20.97
N ARG A 41 2.38 19.54 -20.98
CA ARG A 41 1.65 20.14 -19.85
C ARG A 41 0.28 19.51 -19.64
N LEU A 42 -0.44 19.18 -20.71
CA LEU A 42 -1.72 18.46 -20.62
C LEU A 42 -1.52 17.02 -20.13
N ALA A 43 -0.44 16.35 -20.53
CA ALA A 43 -0.07 15.04 -19.99
C ALA A 43 0.29 15.13 -18.50
N TYR A 44 1.11 16.11 -18.11
CA TYR A 44 1.50 16.33 -16.72
C TYR A 44 0.29 16.69 -15.85
N ALA A 45 -0.58 17.60 -16.29
CA ALA A 45 -1.79 17.99 -15.59
C ALA A 45 -2.81 16.85 -15.43
N ARG A 46 -2.82 15.85 -16.32
CA ARG A 46 -3.63 14.63 -16.15
C ARG A 46 -3.06 13.69 -15.09
N ILE A 47 -1.75 13.65 -14.93
CA ILE A 47 -1.05 12.84 -13.91
C ILE A 47 -1.10 13.54 -12.54
N THR A 48 -1.05 14.88 -12.52
CA THR A 48 -1.09 15.71 -11.31
C THR A 48 -2.46 16.32 -11.02
N SER A 49 -3.51 15.89 -11.74
CA SER A 49 -4.87 16.12 -11.28
C SER A 49 -4.92 15.60 -9.85
N PRO A 50 -5.48 16.36 -8.88
CA PRO A 50 -5.68 15.85 -7.54
C PRO A 50 -6.75 14.75 -7.66
N MET A 51 -6.33 13.55 -8.06
CA MET A 51 -6.94 12.35 -7.54
C MET A 51 -6.94 12.58 -6.04
N THR A 52 -8.13 12.53 -5.45
CA THR A 52 -8.29 12.57 -4.00
C THR A 52 -7.57 11.33 -3.45
N GLU A 53 -6.25 11.44 -3.29
CA GLU A 53 -5.30 10.44 -2.76
C GLU A 53 -5.63 10.01 -1.31
N SER A 54 -6.79 10.42 -0.80
CA SER A 54 -7.13 10.50 0.61
C SER A 54 -8.35 9.66 1.00
N GLU A 55 -9.12 9.09 0.06
CA GLU A 55 -10.25 8.22 0.43
C GLU A 55 -9.85 6.74 0.31
N GLN A 56 -9.71 6.10 1.46
CA GLN A 56 -9.37 4.68 1.56
C GLN A 56 -10.57 3.84 1.10
N ASP A 57 -10.53 3.33 -0.13
CA ASP A 57 -11.52 2.36 -0.61
C ASP A 57 -11.11 0.92 -0.24
N TYR A 58 -11.35 0.55 1.02
CA TYR A 58 -11.09 -0.80 1.52
C TYR A 58 -11.90 -1.86 0.78
N ARG A 59 -13.10 -1.51 0.31
CA ARG A 59 -13.99 -2.42 -0.41
C ARG A 59 -13.42 -2.82 -1.77
N ALA A 60 -12.94 -1.85 -2.56
CA ALA A 60 -12.25 -2.13 -3.82
C ALA A 60 -10.90 -2.80 -3.60
N ALA A 61 -10.13 -2.37 -2.58
CA ALA A 61 -8.84 -2.95 -2.25
C ALA A 61 -8.95 -4.44 -1.88
N ALA A 62 -9.93 -4.82 -1.04
CA ALA A 62 -10.15 -6.21 -0.64
C ALA A 62 -10.38 -7.12 -1.86
N ARG A 63 -11.26 -6.71 -2.77
CA ARG A 63 -11.56 -7.46 -4.00
C ARG A 63 -10.37 -7.58 -4.93
N ARG A 64 -9.66 -6.46 -5.16
CA ARG A 64 -8.47 -6.44 -6.01
C ARG A 64 -7.39 -7.37 -5.45
N CYS A 65 -7.10 -7.28 -4.16
CA CYS A 65 -6.10 -8.12 -3.51
C CYS A 65 -6.44 -9.61 -3.62
N HIS A 66 -7.70 -10.00 -3.40
CA HIS A 66 -8.12 -11.39 -3.58
C HIS A 66 -7.97 -11.86 -5.03
N LYS A 67 -8.42 -11.05 -5.99
CA LYS A 67 -8.35 -11.35 -7.43
C LYS A 67 -6.89 -11.50 -7.89
N ASP A 68 -6.06 -10.52 -7.58
CA ASP A 68 -4.66 -10.49 -8.02
C ASP A 68 -3.84 -11.55 -7.28
N GLY A 69 -4.13 -11.80 -6.01
CA GLY A 69 -3.53 -12.90 -5.25
C GLY A 69 -3.87 -14.26 -5.85
N THR A 70 -5.11 -14.45 -6.34
CA THR A 70 -5.53 -15.69 -7.02
C THR A 70 -4.73 -15.89 -8.31
N LEU A 71 -4.60 -14.84 -9.14
CA LEU A 71 -3.79 -14.90 -10.36
C LEU A 71 -2.32 -15.25 -10.05
N LEU A 72 -1.75 -14.67 -9.00
CA LEU A 72 -0.36 -14.92 -8.60
C LEU A 72 -0.16 -16.33 -8.05
N LEU A 73 -1.15 -16.86 -7.32
CA LEU A 73 -1.12 -18.25 -6.85
C LEU A 73 -1.13 -19.23 -8.04
N GLU A 74 -1.98 -19.00 -9.04
CA GLU A 74 -2.02 -19.80 -10.27
C GLU A 74 -0.68 -19.77 -11.03
N GLN A 75 0.07 -18.67 -10.92
CA GLN A 75 1.40 -18.50 -11.50
C GLN A 75 2.56 -19.00 -10.60
N GLY A 76 2.28 -19.57 -9.43
CA GLY A 76 3.30 -20.03 -8.48
C GLY A 76 4.06 -18.90 -7.77
N ARG A 77 3.58 -17.65 -7.82
CA ARG A 77 4.16 -16.48 -7.14
C ARG A 77 3.71 -16.40 -5.68
N LEU A 78 4.06 -17.42 -4.90
CA LEU A 78 3.50 -17.70 -3.57
C LEU A 78 3.68 -16.55 -2.56
N ALA A 79 4.86 -15.93 -2.51
CA ALA A 79 5.15 -14.83 -1.58
C ALA A 79 4.18 -13.65 -1.77
N ASN A 80 4.06 -13.20 -3.02
CA ASN A 80 3.19 -12.08 -3.37
C ASN A 80 1.70 -12.45 -3.26
N ALA A 81 1.32 -13.66 -3.70
CA ALA A 81 -0.04 -14.14 -3.56
C ALA A 81 -0.48 -14.17 -2.08
N SER A 82 0.33 -14.79 -1.23
CA SER A 82 0.10 -14.86 0.22
C SER A 82 0.03 -13.47 0.85
N HIS A 83 0.88 -12.54 0.41
CA HIS A 83 0.84 -11.17 0.93
C HIS A 83 -0.49 -10.47 0.57
N LEU A 84 -0.91 -10.55 -0.69
CA LEU A 84 -2.17 -9.98 -1.15
C LEU A 84 -3.38 -10.61 -0.46
N PHE A 85 -3.39 -11.92 -0.20
CA PHE A 85 -4.51 -12.53 0.51
C PHE A 85 -4.69 -11.97 1.92
N GLY A 86 -3.61 -11.76 2.69
CA GLY A 86 -3.75 -11.14 4.00
C GLY A 86 -4.13 -9.66 3.95
N LEU A 87 -3.61 -8.87 2.99
CA LEU A 87 -4.09 -7.50 2.76
C LEU A 87 -5.57 -7.47 2.40
N GLY A 88 -6.02 -8.41 1.56
CA GLY A 88 -7.42 -8.55 1.18
C GLY A 88 -8.33 -8.86 2.37
N ALA A 89 -7.90 -9.76 3.25
CA ALA A 89 -8.63 -10.08 4.48
C ALA A 89 -8.64 -8.90 5.46
N GLU A 90 -7.52 -8.20 5.62
CA GLU A 90 -7.45 -7.00 6.45
C GLU A 90 -8.42 -5.92 5.96
N CYS A 91 -8.42 -5.62 4.66
CA CYS A 91 -9.34 -4.65 4.07
C CYS A 91 -10.81 -5.08 4.24
N ALA A 92 -11.12 -6.37 4.01
CA ALA A 92 -12.46 -6.90 4.22
C ALA A 92 -12.89 -6.81 5.70
N LEU A 93 -11.97 -7.06 6.63
CA LEU A 93 -12.23 -6.94 8.06
C LEU A 93 -12.48 -5.49 8.48
N LYS A 94 -11.73 -4.53 7.90
CA LYS A 94 -11.99 -3.09 8.10
C LYS A 94 -13.39 -2.70 7.62
N VAL A 95 -13.80 -3.15 6.43
CA VAL A 95 -15.18 -2.94 5.93
C VAL A 95 -16.22 -3.59 6.83
N LEU A 96 -15.99 -4.82 7.28
CA LEU A 96 -16.92 -5.53 8.16
C LEU A 96 -17.16 -4.79 9.48
N LEU A 97 -16.11 -4.16 10.02
CA LEU A 97 -16.15 -3.41 11.27
C LEU A 97 -16.78 -2.01 11.14
N GLU A 98 -17.06 -1.55 9.91
CA GLU A 98 -17.78 -0.30 9.69
C GLU A 98 -19.15 -0.34 10.39
N GLY A 99 -19.34 0.61 11.31
CA GLY A 99 -20.56 0.73 12.09
C GLY A 99 -20.65 -0.21 13.29
N HIS A 100 -19.63 -1.02 13.62
CA HIS A 100 -19.57 -1.69 14.93
C HIS A 100 -19.12 -0.72 16.03
N GLN A 101 -19.74 -0.82 17.21
CA GLN A 101 -19.39 0.04 18.34
C GLN A 101 -17.97 -0.28 18.85
N GLY A 102 -17.16 0.77 19.05
CA GLY A 102 -15.77 0.63 19.51
C GLY A 102 -14.80 0.10 18.45
N ALA A 103 -15.24 -0.04 17.19
CA ALA A 103 -14.36 -0.37 16.08
C ALA A 103 -13.43 0.82 15.78
N ASP A 104 -12.12 0.55 15.72
CA ASP A 104 -11.14 1.47 15.18
C ASP A 104 -10.52 0.82 13.95
N VAL A 105 -11.00 1.25 12.78
CA VAL A 105 -10.55 0.75 11.48
C VAL A 105 -9.19 1.32 11.07
N LYS A 106 -8.66 2.29 11.82
CA LYS A 106 -7.30 2.83 11.62
C LYS A 106 -6.22 1.95 12.24
N LEU A 107 -6.60 0.93 13.01
CA LEU A 107 -5.67 -0.07 13.49
C LEU A 107 -4.95 -0.74 12.32
N SER A 108 -3.65 -0.91 12.49
CA SER A 108 -2.71 -1.01 11.39
C SER A 108 -2.92 -2.29 10.57
N HIS A 109 -2.68 -3.47 11.15
CA HIS A 109 -2.60 -4.73 10.40
C HIS A 109 -3.06 -5.96 11.18
N LEU A 110 -3.19 -7.10 10.50
CA LEU A 110 -3.22 -8.42 11.14
C LEU A 110 -1.83 -8.73 11.75
N PRO A 111 -1.75 -9.43 12.89
CA PRO A 111 -2.86 -10.06 13.62
C PRO A 111 -3.63 -9.13 14.58
N GLU A 112 -3.12 -7.95 14.92
CA GLU A 112 -3.72 -7.08 15.94
C GLU A 112 -5.16 -6.66 15.60
N LEU A 113 -5.44 -6.44 14.32
CA LEU A 113 -6.79 -6.14 13.82
C LEU A 113 -7.79 -7.28 14.10
N ARG A 114 -7.35 -8.55 14.06
CA ARG A 114 -8.21 -9.72 14.36
C ARG A 114 -8.65 -9.68 15.82
N ASP A 115 -7.72 -9.45 16.73
CA ASP A 115 -8.01 -9.41 18.17
C ASP A 115 -8.93 -8.24 18.51
N HIS A 116 -8.74 -7.10 17.84
CA HIS A 116 -9.67 -5.98 17.94
C HIS A 116 -11.05 -6.33 17.40
N ALA A 117 -11.12 -6.95 16.22
CA ALA A 117 -12.39 -7.35 15.63
C ALA A 117 -13.20 -8.28 16.55
N LEU A 118 -12.56 -9.27 17.17
CA LEU A 118 -13.20 -10.18 18.12
C LEU A 118 -13.80 -9.46 19.36
N LYS A 119 -13.27 -8.29 19.72
CA LYS A 119 -13.82 -7.45 20.79
C LYS A 119 -15.03 -6.63 20.33
N CYS A 120 -15.07 -6.24 19.06
CA CYS A 120 -16.13 -5.39 18.49
C CYS A 120 -17.32 -6.17 17.92
N LEU A 121 -17.07 -7.37 17.39
CA LEU A 121 -18.11 -8.25 16.85
C LEU A 121 -19.00 -8.73 18.01
N ARG A 122 -20.27 -8.31 18.02
CA ARG A 122 -21.24 -8.55 19.11
C ARG A 122 -22.66 -8.79 18.60
N ARG A 123 -22.91 -8.62 17.30
CA ARG A 123 -24.23 -8.75 16.70
C ARG A 123 -24.53 -10.23 16.46
N ARG A 124 -25.81 -10.62 16.46
CA ARG A 124 -26.24 -12.00 16.16
C ARG A 124 -25.68 -12.53 14.83
N ARG A 125 -25.60 -11.67 13.81
CA ARG A 125 -25.06 -12.01 12.49
C ARG A 125 -23.55 -12.21 12.44
N ASP A 126 -22.83 -11.82 13.51
CA ASP A 126 -21.36 -11.90 13.54
C ASP A 126 -20.85 -13.30 13.90
N GLY A 127 -21.72 -14.24 14.29
CA GLY A 127 -21.29 -15.55 14.81
C GLY A 127 -20.40 -16.36 13.85
N ALA A 128 -20.73 -16.39 12.56
CA ALA A 128 -19.95 -17.13 11.56
C ALA A 128 -18.54 -16.53 11.38
N VAL A 129 -18.43 -15.20 11.37
CA VAL A 129 -17.12 -14.53 11.24
C VAL A 129 -16.33 -14.59 12.54
N GLN A 130 -16.98 -14.51 13.71
CA GLN A 130 -16.31 -14.77 14.99
C GLN A 130 -15.71 -16.18 15.04
N GLN A 131 -16.44 -17.20 14.57
CA GLN A 131 -15.92 -18.56 14.50
C GLN A 131 -14.71 -18.67 13.56
N LEU A 132 -14.76 -18.03 12.39
CA LEU A 132 -13.63 -17.94 11.48
C LEU A 132 -12.41 -17.29 12.16
N LEU A 133 -12.60 -16.12 12.77
CA LEU A 133 -11.53 -15.36 13.40
C LEU A 133 -10.98 -16.07 14.65
N ASN A 134 -11.79 -16.77 15.43
CA ASN A 134 -11.34 -17.52 16.61
C ASN A 134 -10.58 -18.80 16.27
N SER A 135 -10.51 -19.20 14.99
CA SER A 135 -9.72 -20.36 14.60
C SER A 135 -8.21 -20.11 14.78
N ASP A 136 -7.50 -21.08 15.35
CA ASP A 136 -6.03 -21.02 15.53
C ASP A 136 -5.26 -20.99 14.20
N THR A 137 -5.92 -21.36 13.11
CA THR A 137 -5.32 -21.34 11.77
C THR A 137 -5.60 -20.05 11.00
N TYR A 138 -6.47 -19.16 11.50
CA TYR A 138 -6.84 -17.94 10.80
C TYR A 138 -5.62 -17.06 10.54
N MET A 139 -5.28 -16.89 9.27
CA MET A 139 -4.09 -16.14 8.81
C MET A 139 -2.79 -16.53 9.53
N LEU A 140 -2.65 -17.82 9.86
CA LEU A 140 -1.51 -18.34 10.62
C LEU A 140 -0.17 -18.02 9.93
N GLY A 141 0.66 -17.26 10.63
CA GLY A 141 1.99 -16.85 10.15
C GLY A 141 1.97 -15.74 9.10
N TRP A 142 0.81 -15.16 8.79
CA TRP A 142 0.76 -13.94 8.00
C TRP A 142 1.14 -12.73 8.87
N ARG A 143 2.09 -11.93 8.38
CA ARG A 143 2.47 -10.63 8.93
C ARG A 143 2.74 -9.68 7.79
N ILE A 144 2.59 -8.39 8.05
CA ILE A 144 2.91 -7.34 7.08
C ILE A 144 4.40 -7.40 6.64
N ASP A 145 5.29 -7.83 7.54
CA ASP A 145 6.74 -7.95 7.32
C ASP A 145 7.14 -9.12 6.42
N ASN A 146 6.22 -10.05 6.13
CA ASN A 146 6.48 -11.19 5.24
C ASN A 146 6.92 -10.72 3.84
N ARG A 147 6.67 -9.46 3.46
CA ARG A 147 7.19 -8.84 2.23
C ARG A 147 8.71 -8.91 2.09
N TYR A 148 9.43 -8.96 3.21
CA TYR A 148 10.89 -8.95 3.23
C TYR A 148 11.49 -10.35 3.39
N TRP A 149 10.64 -11.38 3.49
CA TRP A 149 11.09 -12.75 3.65
C TRP A 149 11.52 -13.35 2.30
N PRO A 150 12.45 -14.32 2.30
CA PRO A 150 12.81 -15.03 1.08
C PRO A 150 11.62 -15.83 0.54
N ASP A 151 11.52 -16.00 -0.79
CA ASP A 151 10.45 -16.75 -1.44
C ASP A 151 10.31 -18.19 -0.91
N ALA A 152 11.42 -18.81 -0.52
CA ALA A 152 11.44 -20.16 0.08
C ALA A 152 10.69 -20.27 1.42
N ALA A 153 10.38 -19.14 2.07
CA ALA A 153 9.57 -19.13 3.27
C ALA A 153 8.08 -19.40 2.99
N PHE A 154 7.62 -19.43 1.73
CA PHE A 154 6.21 -19.57 1.39
C PHE A 154 5.92 -20.95 0.78
N SER A 155 4.93 -21.64 1.34
CA SER A 155 4.42 -22.90 0.80
C SER A 155 3.07 -22.69 0.12
N GLU A 156 2.79 -23.51 -0.89
CA GLU A 156 1.52 -23.46 -1.63
C GLU A 156 0.33 -23.75 -0.71
N GLU A 157 0.48 -24.73 0.18
CA GLU A 157 -0.51 -25.08 1.20
C GLU A 157 -0.91 -23.87 2.05
N ARG A 158 0.07 -23.16 2.62
CA ARG A 158 -0.18 -21.99 3.45
C ARG A 158 -0.76 -20.83 2.63
N CYS A 159 -0.31 -20.66 1.39
CA CYS A 159 -0.86 -19.64 0.49
C CYS A 159 -2.35 -19.92 0.17
N LYS A 160 -2.72 -21.18 -0.09
CA LYS A 160 -4.12 -21.60 -0.30
C LYS A 160 -4.96 -21.43 0.96
N LEU A 161 -4.39 -21.68 2.13
CA LEU A 161 -5.05 -21.40 3.40
C LEU A 161 -5.33 -19.90 3.57
N HIS A 162 -4.37 -19.02 3.26
CA HIS A 162 -4.58 -17.58 3.26
C HIS A 162 -5.64 -17.15 2.23
N GLN A 163 -5.64 -17.73 1.03
CA GLN A 163 -6.68 -17.48 0.03
C GLN A 163 -8.08 -17.80 0.59
N SER A 164 -8.25 -18.99 1.17
CA SER A 164 -9.53 -19.41 1.76
C SER A 164 -9.99 -18.46 2.87
N HIS A 165 -9.09 -18.07 3.78
CA HIS A 165 -9.40 -17.10 4.83
C HIS A 165 -9.76 -15.72 4.28
N CYS A 166 -9.05 -15.26 3.25
CA CYS A 166 -9.35 -14.02 2.55
C CYS A 166 -10.77 -14.07 1.98
N LEU A 167 -11.08 -15.09 1.18
CA LEU A 167 -12.40 -15.27 0.56
C LEU A 167 -13.54 -15.31 1.59
N ARG A 168 -13.36 -16.07 2.67
CA ARG A 168 -14.37 -16.15 3.75
C ARG A 168 -14.56 -14.81 4.46
N THR A 169 -13.48 -14.04 4.65
CA THR A 169 -13.56 -12.69 5.23
C THR A 169 -14.28 -11.72 4.28
N LEU A 170 -14.01 -11.80 2.97
CA LEU A 170 -14.76 -11.04 1.96
C LEU A 170 -16.25 -11.39 1.99
N GLY A 171 -16.60 -12.69 2.07
CA GLY A 171 -17.99 -13.13 2.19
C GLY A 171 -18.69 -12.54 3.42
N ALA A 172 -18.03 -12.55 4.57
CA ALA A 172 -18.56 -11.94 5.81
C ALA A 172 -18.79 -10.43 5.66
N ALA A 173 -17.94 -9.73 4.92
CA ALA A 173 -18.06 -8.30 4.63
C ALA A 173 -19.03 -7.97 3.47
N SER A 174 -19.77 -8.97 2.96
CA SER A 174 -20.63 -8.82 1.76
C SER A 174 -19.86 -8.27 0.55
N LEU A 175 -18.62 -8.74 0.38
CA LEU A 175 -17.71 -8.40 -0.71
C LEU A 175 -17.49 -9.55 -1.69
N GLY A 176 -17.97 -10.75 -1.37
CA GLY A 176 -17.91 -11.92 -2.25
C GLY A 176 -18.61 -11.64 -3.59
N ASN A 177 -18.01 -12.14 -4.67
CA ASN A 177 -18.65 -12.19 -5.99
C ASN A 177 -19.69 -13.31 -6.03
#